data_AF-A0A4Y3HYQ6-F1
#
_entry.id   AF-A0A4Y3HYQ6-F1
#
_cell.length_a   1.000
_cell.length_b   1.000
_cell.length_c   1.000
_cell.angle_alpha   90.00
_cell.angle_beta   90.00
_cell.angle_gamma   90.00
#
_symmetry.space_group_name_H-M   'P 1'
#
loop_
_entity.id
_entity.type
_entity.pdbx_description
1 polymer ?
#
loop_
_entity_poly.entity_id
_entity_poly.type
_entity_poly.pdbx_seq_one_letter_code
_entity_poly.pdbx_strand_id
1 'polypeptide(L)'
;MKIKLSSFMSLASVLLTAMIVSKPAQATTGFLQTEDSQGFTKVCFYDVLGETHSLNIGATDLCPLTYDFDITPKLQPPTENAQKTGFFKQEQTSGFSKLCSYDVLGEVYVLTIGSTEICPLTYKF
;
A
#
# COMPACT_ATOMS: atom_id res chain seq x y z
N MET A 1 23.72 22.12 55.63
CA MET A 1 23.49 20.78 55.05
C MET A 1 22.62 20.98 53.81
N LYS A 2 23.15 20.75 52.60
CA LYS A 2 22.45 21.00 51.32
C LYS A 2 21.70 19.73 50.92
N ILE A 3 20.37 19.79 50.79
CA ILE A 3 19.57 18.70 50.20
C ILE A 3 19.15 19.14 48.80
N LYS A 4 19.67 18.41 47.82
CA LYS A 4 19.45 18.57 46.38
C LYS A 4 18.31 17.63 46.01
N LEU A 5 17.17 18.15 45.56
CA LEU A 5 16.06 17.33 45.06
C LEU A 5 15.40 17.98 43.83
N SER A 6 16.21 18.35 42.85
CA SER A 6 15.77 18.63 41.48
C SER A 6 15.80 17.32 40.69
N SER A 7 14.69 16.57 40.65
CA SER A 7 14.41 15.55 39.61
C SER A 7 13.08 14.83 39.86
N PHE A 8 11.96 15.54 39.89
CA PHE A 8 10.64 14.88 39.93
C PHE A 8 9.56 15.64 39.13
N MET A 9 9.95 16.34 38.06
CA MET A 9 9.00 16.95 37.13
C MET A 9 9.44 16.69 35.70
N SER A 10 9.00 15.55 35.14
CA SER A 10 8.74 15.31 33.71
C SER A 10 8.62 13.81 33.38
N LEU A 11 7.94 13.02 34.21
CA LEU A 11 7.52 11.65 33.80
C LEU A 11 6.01 11.53 33.54
N ALA A 12 5.24 12.61 33.69
CA ALA A 12 3.77 12.56 33.57
C ALA A 12 3.22 12.89 32.17
N SER A 13 4.07 13.24 31.18
CA SER A 13 3.58 13.77 29.89
C SER A 13 3.73 12.85 28.67
N VAL A 14 4.21 11.61 28.83
CA VAL A 14 4.48 10.71 27.68
C VAL A 14 3.35 9.68 27.44
N LEU A 15 2.34 9.61 28.31
CA LEU A 15 1.32 8.56 28.26
C LEU A 15 0.01 8.93 27.52
N LEU A 16 -0.11 10.10 26.89
CA LEU A 16 -1.39 10.59 26.36
C LEU A 16 -1.50 10.74 24.82
N THR A 17 -0.60 10.16 24.04
CA THR A 17 -0.65 10.23 22.56
C THR A 17 -0.91 8.90 21.84
N ALA A 18 -1.32 7.86 22.55
CA ALA A 18 -1.60 6.53 21.95
C ALA A 18 -3.07 6.30 21.53
N MET A 19 -3.89 7.35 21.41
CA MET A 19 -5.32 7.20 21.12
C MET A 19 -5.62 7.46 19.63
N ILE A 20 -5.95 6.36 18.96
CA ILE A 20 -6.92 6.25 17.85
C ILE A 20 -6.41 6.69 16.46
N VAL A 21 -5.67 5.80 15.79
CA VAL A 21 -5.71 5.70 14.32
C VAL A 21 -6.60 4.51 13.97
N SER A 22 -7.91 4.66 14.13
CA SER A 22 -8.87 3.71 13.57
C SER A 22 -8.99 3.98 12.08
N LYS A 23 -8.41 3.11 11.24
CA LYS A 23 -8.64 3.15 9.79
C LYS A 23 -10.14 2.97 9.54
N PRO A 24 -10.81 3.81 8.73
CA PRO A 24 -12.18 3.55 8.33
C PRO A 24 -12.20 2.24 7.54
N ALA A 25 -12.78 1.18 8.10
CA ALA A 25 -13.09 -0.03 7.34
C ALA A 25 -14.33 0.28 6.49
N GLN A 26 -14.15 0.47 5.18
CA GLN A 26 -15.27 0.60 4.26
C GLN A 26 -15.72 -0.79 3.84
N ALA A 27 -16.70 -1.32 4.59
CA ALA A 27 -17.42 -2.51 4.20
C ALA A 27 -18.59 -2.11 3.28
N THR A 28 -18.76 -2.82 2.17
CA THR A 28 -19.94 -2.71 1.32
C THR A 28 -20.66 -4.04 1.27
N THR A 29 -21.97 -4.00 1.45
CA THR A 29 -22.82 -5.18 1.43
C THR A 29 -23.01 -5.68 0.00
N GLY A 30 -22.65 -6.93 -0.25
CA GLY A 30 -22.93 -7.66 -1.47
C GLY A 30 -24.21 -8.47 -1.40
N PHE A 31 -24.85 -8.70 -2.54
CA PHE A 31 -26.08 -9.50 -2.67
C PHE A 31 -25.83 -10.77 -3.47
N LEU A 32 -26.26 -11.93 -2.94
CA LEU A 32 -26.04 -13.23 -3.58
C LEU A 32 -26.70 -13.28 -4.96
N GLN A 33 -25.92 -13.60 -5.98
CA GLN A 33 -26.41 -13.83 -7.35
C GLN A 33 -26.52 -15.31 -7.66
N THR A 34 -25.48 -16.09 -7.37
CA THR A 34 -25.41 -17.51 -7.69
C THR A 34 -24.44 -18.24 -6.75
N GLU A 35 -24.54 -19.56 -6.72
CA GLU A 35 -23.63 -20.43 -5.98
C GLU A 35 -23.20 -21.61 -6.85
N ASP A 36 -21.95 -22.05 -6.67
CA ASP A 36 -21.39 -23.23 -7.34
C ASP A 36 -20.75 -24.15 -6.30
N SER A 37 -21.00 -25.46 -6.41
CA SER A 37 -20.50 -26.45 -5.44
C SER A 37 -19.45 -27.34 -6.10
N GLN A 38 -18.22 -27.26 -5.60
CA GLN A 38 -17.09 -28.02 -6.12
C GLN A 38 -16.43 -28.82 -4.99
N GLY A 39 -16.70 -30.13 -4.96
CA GLY A 39 -16.17 -31.04 -3.95
C GLY A 39 -16.69 -30.70 -2.54
N PHE A 40 -15.78 -30.29 -1.66
CA PHE A 40 -16.08 -29.96 -0.26
C PHE A 40 -16.27 -28.45 -0.01
N THR A 41 -16.22 -27.64 -1.06
CA THR A 41 -16.34 -26.19 -1.00
C THR A 41 -17.51 -25.73 -1.85
N LYS A 42 -18.24 -24.74 -1.37
CA LYS A 42 -19.21 -23.98 -2.15
C LYS A 42 -18.70 -22.56 -2.34
N VAL A 43 -18.74 -22.07 -3.58
CA VAL A 43 -18.39 -20.71 -3.96
C VAL A 43 -19.67 -19.91 -4.12
N CYS A 44 -19.85 -18.88 -3.31
CA CYS A 44 -20.99 -17.97 -3.34
C CYS A 44 -20.59 -16.70 -4.08
N PHE A 45 -21.29 -16.35 -5.15
CA PHE A 45 -21.01 -15.18 -5.97
C PHE A 45 -21.98 -14.05 -5.64
N TYR A 46 -21.45 -12.88 -5.31
CA TYR A 46 -22.22 -11.69 -4.88
C TYR A 46 -21.98 -10.53 -5.83
N ASP A 47 -23.02 -9.72 -6.02
CA ASP A 47 -22.92 -8.39 -6.60
C ASP A 47 -22.55 -7.37 -5.52
N VAL A 48 -21.42 -6.69 -5.68
CA VAL A 48 -20.99 -5.57 -4.84
C VAL A 48 -20.76 -4.38 -5.76
N LEU A 49 -21.66 -3.40 -5.74
CA LEU A 49 -21.57 -2.18 -6.57
C LEU A 49 -21.41 -2.46 -8.09
N GLY A 50 -21.93 -3.58 -8.60
CA GLY A 50 -21.82 -3.96 -10.00
C GLY A 50 -20.62 -4.85 -10.33
N GLU A 51 -19.79 -5.19 -9.34
CA GLU A 51 -18.68 -6.14 -9.49
C GLU A 51 -19.02 -7.49 -8.83
N THR A 52 -18.56 -8.59 -9.44
CA THR A 52 -18.77 -9.93 -8.89
C THR A 52 -17.65 -10.27 -7.89
N HIS A 53 -18.04 -10.51 -6.63
CA HIS A 53 -17.15 -11.01 -5.59
C HIS A 53 -17.51 -12.45 -5.20
N SER A 54 -16.55 -13.20 -4.67
CA SER A 54 -16.77 -14.57 -4.22
C SER A 54 -16.47 -14.76 -2.73
N LEU A 55 -17.25 -15.63 -2.11
CA LEU A 55 -17.05 -16.15 -0.76
C LEU A 55 -17.04 -17.67 -0.82
N ASN A 56 -15.99 -18.29 -0.29
CA ASN A 56 -15.90 -19.75 -0.18
C ASN A 56 -16.40 -20.20 1.20
N ILE A 57 -17.35 -21.12 1.22
CA ILE A 57 -17.90 -21.75 2.43
C ILE A 57 -17.86 -23.27 2.30
N GLY A 58 -18.19 -24.01 3.37
CA GLY A 58 -18.28 -25.47 3.30
C GLY A 58 -19.41 -25.91 2.37
N ALA A 59 -19.26 -27.07 1.71
CA ALA A 59 -20.28 -27.57 0.77
C ALA A 59 -21.66 -27.79 1.42
N THR A 60 -21.71 -28.05 2.73
CA THR A 60 -22.95 -28.21 3.50
C THR A 60 -23.54 -26.89 3.97
N ASP A 61 -22.78 -25.80 3.87
CA ASP A 61 -23.21 -24.49 4.31
C ASP A 61 -24.09 -23.82 3.25
N LEU A 62 -24.96 -22.92 3.70
CA LEU A 62 -25.80 -22.11 2.83
C LEU A 62 -25.09 -20.78 2.57
N CYS A 63 -25.10 -20.34 1.31
CA CYS A 63 -24.62 -19.00 0.98
C CYS A 63 -25.50 -17.96 1.66
N PRO A 64 -24.93 -17.04 2.46
CA PRO A 64 -25.66 -15.88 2.95
C PRO A 64 -26.34 -15.13 1.80
N LEU A 65 -27.53 -14.59 2.02
CA LEU A 65 -28.18 -13.73 1.02
C LEU A 65 -27.44 -12.40 0.85
N THR A 66 -26.78 -11.96 1.92
CA THR A 66 -25.98 -10.73 1.96
C THR A 66 -24.66 -10.99 2.69
N TYR A 67 -23.57 -10.39 2.21
CA TYR A 67 -22.27 -10.50 2.85
C TYR A 67 -21.50 -9.18 2.72
N ASP A 68 -20.85 -8.73 3.80
CA ASP A 68 -20.08 -7.49 3.79
C ASP A 68 -18.66 -7.73 3.28
N PHE A 69 -18.33 -7.08 2.15
CA PHE A 69 -17.01 -7.12 1.56
C PHE A 69 -16.21 -5.88 1.94
N ASP A 70 -14.97 -6.09 2.37
CA ASP A 70 -13.99 -5.01 2.50
C ASP A 70 -13.48 -4.63 1.11
N ILE A 71 -14.04 -3.55 0.56
CA ILE A 71 -13.67 -3.00 -0.75
C ILE A 71 -12.50 -2.02 -0.65
N THR A 72 -11.90 -1.85 0.53
CA THR A 72 -10.74 -0.97 0.69
C THR A 72 -9.63 -1.48 -0.22
N PRO A 73 -9.10 -0.66 -1.14
CA PRO A 73 -7.96 -1.05 -1.96
C PRO A 73 -6.80 -1.43 -1.05
N LYS A 74 -6.46 -2.72 -1.00
CA LYS A 74 -5.30 -3.20 -0.26
C LYS A 74 -4.08 -2.76 -1.03
N LEU A 75 -3.53 -1.61 -0.66
CA LEU A 75 -2.18 -1.21 -1.06
C LEU A 75 -1.23 -2.32 -0.60
N GLN A 76 -0.80 -3.16 -1.54
CA GLN A 76 0.28 -4.08 -1.27
C GLN A 76 1.53 -3.24 -1.02
N PRO A 77 2.29 -3.49 0.06
CA PRO A 77 3.61 -2.88 0.19
C PRO A 77 4.39 -3.24 -1.08
N PRO A 78 5.08 -2.27 -1.71
CA PRO A 78 5.91 -2.57 -2.87
C PRO A 78 6.85 -3.72 -2.48
N THR A 79 6.89 -4.76 -3.33
CA THR A 79 7.79 -5.88 -3.08
C THR A 79 9.22 -5.35 -2.95
N GLU A 80 10.02 -5.94 -2.07
CA GLU A 80 11.40 -5.48 -1.81
C GLU A 80 12.26 -5.41 -3.09
N ASN A 81 11.88 -6.18 -4.12
CA ASN A 81 12.49 -6.22 -5.44
C ASN A 81 11.65 -5.55 -6.56
N ALA A 82 10.60 -4.78 -6.22
CA ALA A 82 9.87 -4.00 -7.21
C ALA A 82 10.80 -2.91 -7.74
N GLN A 83 11.24 -3.07 -8.99
CA GLN A 83 12.01 -2.03 -9.69
C GLN A 83 11.15 -0.77 -9.75
N LYS A 84 11.61 0.27 -9.06
CA LYS A 84 10.88 1.52 -8.97
C LYS A 84 11.02 2.24 -10.31
N THR A 85 9.93 2.82 -10.79
CA THR A 85 9.98 3.59 -12.05
C THR A 85 10.35 5.03 -11.71
N GLY A 86 11.46 5.49 -12.25
CA GLY A 86 11.85 6.89 -12.24
C GLY A 86 11.39 7.61 -13.49
N PHE A 87 10.96 8.86 -13.32
CA PHE A 87 10.59 9.77 -14.41
C PHE A 87 11.63 10.88 -14.54
N PHE A 88 12.13 11.09 -15.75
CA PHE A 88 13.18 12.07 -16.02
C PHE A 88 12.77 13.47 -15.58
N LYS A 89 13.68 14.17 -14.89
CA LYS A 89 13.51 15.57 -14.48
C LYS A 89 14.50 16.47 -15.20
N GLN A 90 15.79 16.16 -15.09
CA GLN A 90 16.85 17.01 -15.60
C GLN A 90 18.13 16.21 -15.84
N GLU A 91 19.01 16.77 -16.66
CA GLU A 91 20.34 16.22 -16.91
C GLU A 91 21.43 17.27 -16.68
N GLN A 92 22.60 16.81 -16.26
CA GLN A 92 23.80 17.62 -16.17
C GLN A 92 24.96 16.89 -16.84
N THR A 93 25.60 17.54 -17.82
CA THR A 93 26.82 17.03 -18.44
C THR A 93 28.03 17.43 -17.60
N SER A 94 28.87 16.45 -17.26
CA SER A 94 30.12 16.64 -16.53
C SER A 94 31.24 15.86 -17.23
N GLY A 95 32.04 16.57 -18.02
CA GLY A 95 33.10 15.96 -18.83
C GLY A 95 32.54 14.98 -19.87
N PHE A 96 32.96 13.71 -19.78
CA PHE A 96 32.52 12.64 -20.68
C PHE A 96 31.25 11.92 -20.22
N SER A 97 30.68 12.33 -19.09
CA SER A 97 29.49 11.70 -18.49
C SER A 97 28.33 12.68 -18.44
N LYS A 98 27.12 12.12 -18.41
CA LYS A 98 25.88 12.83 -18.17
C LYS A 98 25.14 12.20 -17.00
N LEU A 99 24.75 13.04 -16.04
CA LEU A 99 24.01 12.67 -14.84
C LEU A 99 22.52 12.94 -15.10
N CYS A 100 21.73 11.88 -15.26
CA CYS A 100 20.29 11.94 -15.48
C CYS A 100 19.57 11.81 -14.13
N SER A 101 18.89 12.88 -13.69
CA SER A 101 18.11 12.88 -12.46
C SER A 101 16.66 12.47 -12.72
N TYR A 102 16.13 11.56 -11.90
CA TYR A 102 14.78 11.02 -11.98
C TYR A 102 14.04 11.19 -10.66
N ASP A 103 12.74 11.40 -10.77
CA ASP A 103 11.80 11.34 -9.65
C ASP A 103 11.24 9.93 -9.55
N VAL A 104 11.57 9.28 -8.44
CA VAL A 104 11.18 7.92 -8.10
C VAL A 104 10.35 8.01 -6.82
N LEU A 105 9.02 8.09 -6.98
CA LEU A 105 8.08 8.18 -5.84
C LEU A 105 8.40 9.36 -4.89
N GLY A 106 8.84 10.50 -5.42
CA GLY A 106 9.17 11.70 -4.63
C GLY A 106 10.63 11.81 -4.20
N GLU A 107 11.46 10.80 -4.43
CA GLU A 107 12.89 10.80 -4.16
C GLU A 107 13.69 10.98 -5.46
N VAL A 108 14.86 11.64 -5.37
CA VAL A 108 15.73 11.87 -6.54
C VAL A 108 16.75 10.75 -6.68
N TYR A 109 16.74 10.08 -7.83
CA TYR A 109 17.71 9.06 -8.22
C TYR A 109 18.52 9.52 -9.43
N VAL A 110 19.77 9.07 -9.53
CA VAL A 110 20.67 9.48 -10.62
C VAL A 110 21.17 8.27 -11.40
N LEU A 111 20.99 8.32 -12.71
CA LEU A 111 21.61 7.41 -13.67
C LEU A 111 22.77 8.14 -14.37
N THR A 112 23.95 7.55 -14.39
CA THR A 112 25.09 8.09 -15.13
C THR A 112 25.20 7.38 -16.48
N ILE A 113 25.22 8.16 -17.56
CA ILE A 113 25.37 7.67 -18.94
C ILE A 113 26.50 8.41 -19.65
N GLY A 114 26.86 7.98 -20.87
CA GLY A 114 27.80 8.71 -21.71
C GLY A 114 27.31 10.11 -22.08
N SER A 115 28.21 11.09 -22.21
CA SER A 115 27.85 12.49 -22.55
C SER A 115 27.09 12.66 -23.88
N THR A 116 27.30 11.74 -24.83
CA THR A 116 26.60 11.71 -26.12
C THR A 116 25.27 10.96 -26.08
N GLU A 117 24.97 10.28 -24.97
CA GLU A 117 23.74 9.53 -24.79
C GLU A 117 22.60 10.46 -24.33
N ILE A 118 21.37 10.04 -24.62
CA ILE A 118 20.15 10.75 -24.24
C ILE A 118 19.62 10.10 -22.98
N CYS A 119 19.30 10.89 -21.95
CA CYS A 119 18.65 10.39 -20.76
C CYS A 119 17.29 9.77 -21.12
N PRO A 120 17.04 8.49 -20.79
CA PRO A 120 15.72 7.90 -20.94
C PRO A 120 14.65 8.73 -20.24
N LEU A 121 13.46 8.85 -20.84
CA LEU A 121 12.34 9.54 -20.17
C LEU A 121 11.85 8.77 -18.93
N THR A 122 12.05 7.45 -18.92
CA THR A 122 11.72 6.56 -17.82
C THR A 122 12.83 5.55 -17.60
N TYR A 123 13.17 5.26 -16.35
CA TYR A 123 14.17 4.26 -15.99
C TYR A 123 13.70 3.40 -14.81
N LYS A 124 14.13 2.14 -14.76
CA LYS A 124 13.83 1.21 -13.68
C LYS A 124 15.01 1.17 -12.72
N PHE A 125 14.81 1.66 -11.49
CA PHE A 125 15.79 1.69 -10.40
C PHE A 125 15.59 0.54 -9.42
#